data_AF-A0A953ZFF9-F1
#
_entry.id   AF-A0A953ZFF9-F1
#
_cell.length_a   1.000
_cell.length_b   1.000
_cell.length_c   1.000
_cell.angle_alpha   90.00
_cell.angle_beta   90.00
_cell.angle_gamma   90.00
#
_symmetry.space_group_name_H-M   'P 1'
#
loop_
_entity.id
_entity.type
_entity.pdbx_description
1 polymer ?
#
loop_
_entity_poly.entity_id
_entity_poly.type
_entity_poly.pdbx_seq_one_letter_code
_entity_poly.pdbx_strand_id
1 'polypeptide(L)'
;MRKRPLFQSGPDVSEIGLSLSAPPTASLPLNQLAVLAPESEDPAVSGEDAMATAIRRAIELGVNLIDTDWITANGHAQEVLGRILETQQRESLIITTKSGPRLTFHGALTLDNSRANLINQCHDSLFRLKTEYIDLYQLHWPDDTSPIQTARGLQDIQSAGQAKWFGVCNYNLPQIEALGGHIKLQTVQAPLNLLNRKALADLLPWCIAGGVGFLASDPLLSGLLTGRFTGTEEFTDDDRDEYFTQPHFAKAVALANDLNELGDATTLAVG
;
A
#
# COMPACT_ATOMS: atom_id res chain seq x y z
N MET A 1 -20.22 -3.25 6.42
CA MET A 1 -19.11 -3.71 5.58
C MET A 1 -18.86 -5.19 5.82
N ARG A 2 -18.63 -6.00 4.78
CA ARG A 2 -18.31 -7.42 4.92
C ARG A 2 -16.86 -7.59 5.39
N LYS A 3 -16.63 -8.59 6.25
CA LYS A 3 -15.30 -8.94 6.75
C LYS A 3 -14.94 -10.39 6.39
N ARG A 4 -13.63 -10.65 6.25
CA ARG A 4 -13.05 -11.98 6.05
C ARG A 4 -11.70 -12.08 6.77
N PRO A 5 -11.21 -13.29 7.07
CA PRO A 5 -9.86 -13.46 7.58
C PRO A 5 -8.84 -12.90 6.58
N LEU A 6 -7.88 -12.10 7.06
CA LEU A 6 -6.81 -11.54 6.23
C LEU A 6 -5.93 -12.62 5.60
N PHE A 7 -5.71 -13.71 6.34
CA PHE A 7 -5.03 -14.94 5.93
C PHE A 7 -5.58 -16.10 6.77
N GLN A 8 -5.15 -17.33 6.53
CA GLN A 8 -5.65 -18.49 7.27
C GLN A 8 -5.35 -18.35 8.77
N SER A 9 -6.41 -18.36 9.59
CA SER A 9 -6.35 -18.12 11.04
C SER A 9 -5.84 -16.73 11.43
N GLY A 10 -5.89 -15.76 10.52
CA GLY A 10 -5.62 -14.35 10.78
C GLY A 10 -6.84 -13.58 11.34
N PRO A 11 -6.67 -12.29 11.66
CA PRO A 11 -7.77 -11.45 12.10
C PRO A 11 -8.76 -11.19 10.95
N ASP A 12 -10.02 -10.92 11.31
CA ASP A 12 -11.03 -10.47 10.35
C ASP A 12 -10.80 -9.01 9.95
N VAL A 13 -10.65 -8.80 8.64
CA VAL A 13 -10.50 -7.49 8.01
C VAL A 13 -11.67 -7.20 7.09
N SER A 14 -11.98 -5.91 6.89
CA SER A 14 -12.87 -5.46 5.85
C SER A 14 -12.36 -5.90 4.47
N GLU A 15 -13.25 -6.37 3.60
CA GLU A 15 -12.88 -6.77 2.24
C GLU A 15 -12.29 -5.61 1.41
N ILE A 16 -12.63 -4.38 1.79
CA ILE A 16 -12.08 -3.14 1.25
C ILE A 16 -11.27 -2.50 2.38
N GLY A 17 -9.97 -2.29 2.13
CA GLY A 17 -9.08 -1.52 3.00
C GLY A 17 -8.94 -0.08 2.51
N LEU A 18 -8.45 0.80 3.39
CA LEU A 18 -8.02 2.14 3.01
C LEU A 18 -6.50 2.14 2.84
N SER A 19 -6.01 2.48 1.66
CA SER A 19 -4.58 2.73 1.45
C SER A 19 -4.29 4.23 1.54
N LEU A 20 -3.27 4.58 2.30
CA LEU A 20 -2.70 5.93 2.41
C LEU A 20 -1.41 6.07 1.59
N SER A 21 -1.04 5.01 0.86
CA SER A 21 0.11 4.97 -0.02
C SER A 21 -0.22 5.60 -1.38
N ALA A 22 0.69 6.40 -1.93
CA ALA A 22 0.62 6.79 -3.33
C ALA A 22 1.06 5.62 -4.24
N PRO A 23 0.47 5.43 -5.43
CA PRO A 23 0.89 4.39 -6.35
C PRO A 23 2.34 4.64 -6.83
N PRO A 24 3.13 3.59 -7.11
CA PRO A 24 4.54 3.71 -7.50
C PRO A 24 4.78 4.51 -8.78
N THR A 25 3.76 4.69 -9.64
CA THR A 25 3.84 5.53 -10.84
C THR A 25 3.81 7.02 -10.53
N ALA A 26 3.51 7.41 -9.29
CA ALA A 26 3.77 8.76 -8.80
C ALA A 26 5.22 8.82 -8.29
N SER A 27 6.17 8.60 -9.20
CA SER A 27 7.57 8.97 -9.01
C SER A 27 7.65 10.49 -8.96
N LEU A 28 7.19 11.11 -7.87
CA LEU A 28 7.51 12.51 -7.65
C LEU A 28 9.03 12.58 -7.53
N PRO A 29 9.73 13.29 -8.43
CA PRO A 29 11.16 13.41 -8.30
C PRO A 29 11.47 14.05 -6.94
N LEU A 30 12.59 13.68 -6.33
CA LEU A 30 12.95 14.09 -4.96
C LEU A 30 12.97 15.61 -4.75
N ASN A 31 13.18 16.37 -5.82
CA ASN A 31 13.10 17.84 -5.82
C ASN A 31 11.66 18.38 -5.77
N GLN A 32 10.64 17.55 -6.02
CA GLN A 32 9.22 17.85 -5.80
C GLN A 32 8.70 17.26 -4.47
N LEU A 33 9.33 16.21 -3.93
CA LEU A 33 9.08 15.76 -2.55
C LEU A 33 9.53 16.79 -1.51
N ALA A 34 10.55 17.60 -1.81
CA ALA A 34 10.96 18.74 -1.01
C ALA A 34 9.97 19.94 -1.05
N VAL A 35 9.00 19.93 -1.97
CA VAL A 35 8.03 21.03 -2.20
C VAL A 35 6.63 20.68 -1.70
N LEU A 36 6.50 19.64 -0.86
CA LEU A 36 5.32 19.43 -0.01
C LEU A 36 5.60 19.78 1.47
N ALA A 37 6.61 20.61 1.73
CA ALA A 37 6.49 21.57 2.83
C ALA A 37 5.44 22.62 2.40
N PRO A 38 4.54 23.09 3.28
CA PRO A 38 3.49 24.01 2.89
C PRO A 38 4.11 25.38 2.56
N GLU A 39 4.51 25.58 1.32
CA GLU A 39 4.64 26.90 0.70
C GLU A 39 3.50 27.15 -0.28
N SER A 40 2.28 26.77 0.11
CA SER A 40 1.09 27.43 -0.38
C SER A 40 0.35 28.01 0.82
N GLU A 41 0.68 29.26 1.15
CA GLU A 41 -0.28 30.17 1.80
C GLU A 41 -1.44 30.39 0.82
N ASP A 42 -2.31 29.39 0.66
CA ASP A 42 -3.66 29.62 0.18
C ASP A 42 -4.52 29.91 1.41
N PRO A 43 -4.98 31.16 1.64
CA PRO A 43 -5.65 31.55 2.87
C PRO A 43 -7.06 30.95 3.03
N ALA A 44 -7.46 30.00 2.18
CA ALA A 44 -8.78 29.39 2.15
C ALA A 44 -8.88 27.98 2.78
N VAL A 45 -7.79 27.36 3.26
CA VAL A 45 -7.87 26.07 3.97
C VAL A 45 -7.91 26.28 5.49
N SER A 46 -8.99 26.91 5.95
CA SER A 46 -9.45 26.74 7.34
C SER A 46 -10.37 25.51 7.39
N GLY A 47 -9.80 24.31 7.54
CA GLY A 47 -10.56 23.06 7.55
C GLY A 47 -9.69 21.89 7.99
N GLU A 48 -10.31 20.91 8.64
CA GLU A 48 -9.68 19.66 9.06
C GLU A 48 -8.93 19.01 7.87
N ASP A 49 -7.72 18.50 8.14
CA ASP A 49 -6.90 17.76 7.17
C ASP A 49 -7.75 16.76 6.37
N ALA A 50 -7.78 16.90 5.04
CA ALA A 50 -8.62 16.09 4.15
C ALA A 50 -8.31 14.59 4.27
N MET A 51 -7.05 14.24 4.52
CA MET A 51 -6.65 12.86 4.77
C MET A 51 -7.23 12.36 6.09
N ALA A 52 -7.18 13.20 7.14
CA ALA A 52 -7.77 12.84 8.42
C ALA A 52 -9.28 12.60 8.31
N THR A 53 -9.97 13.48 7.57
CA THR A 53 -11.40 13.35 7.28
C THR A 53 -11.71 12.04 6.55
N ALA A 54 -10.92 11.70 5.51
CA ALA A 54 -11.09 10.46 4.75
C ALA A 54 -10.85 9.22 5.62
N ILE A 55 -9.81 9.21 6.45
CA ILE A 55 -9.50 8.10 7.38
C ILE A 55 -10.66 7.91 8.37
N ARG A 56 -11.12 8.98 9.03
CA ARG A 56 -12.24 8.90 9.97
C ARG A 56 -13.49 8.36 9.28
N ARG A 57 -13.79 8.87 8.09
CA ARG A 57 -14.96 8.43 7.33
C ARG A 57 -14.88 6.95 6.95
N ALA A 58 -13.71 6.45 6.54
CA ALA A 58 -13.52 5.03 6.24
C ALA A 58 -13.79 4.15 7.48
N ILE A 59 -13.24 4.55 8.64
CA ILE A 59 -13.44 3.85 9.91
C ILE A 59 -14.93 3.84 10.29
N GLU A 60 -15.64 4.96 10.18
CA GLU A 60 -17.09 5.06 10.41
C GLU A 60 -17.91 4.13 9.51
N LEU A 61 -17.47 3.94 8.26
CA LEU A 61 -18.10 3.02 7.30
C LEU A 61 -17.77 1.53 7.57
N GLY A 62 -16.95 1.26 8.59
CA GLY A 62 -16.60 -0.07 9.05
C GLY A 62 -15.33 -0.66 8.41
N VAL A 63 -14.52 0.17 7.74
CA VAL A 63 -13.16 -0.22 7.31
C VAL A 63 -12.30 -0.40 8.54
N ASN A 64 -11.63 -1.55 8.65
CA ASN A 64 -10.69 -1.80 9.72
C ASN A 64 -9.30 -2.23 9.23
N LEU A 65 -9.07 -2.35 7.93
CA LEU A 65 -7.73 -2.53 7.36
C LEU A 65 -7.24 -1.19 6.81
N ILE A 66 -6.18 -0.65 7.41
CA ILE A 66 -5.54 0.60 6.96
C ILE A 66 -4.10 0.28 6.58
N ASP A 67 -3.75 0.58 5.32
CA ASP A 67 -2.44 0.34 4.73
C ASP A 67 -1.73 1.66 4.48
N THR A 68 -0.47 1.76 4.91
CA THR A 68 0.34 2.97 4.77
C THR A 68 1.78 2.58 4.41
N ASP A 69 2.61 3.58 4.17
CA ASP A 69 4.07 3.46 4.15
C ASP A 69 4.71 4.76 4.64
N TRP A 70 6.04 4.79 4.72
CA TRP A 70 6.77 6.01 5.07
C TRP A 70 7.12 6.86 3.85
N ILE A 71 7.18 6.28 2.65
CA ILE A 71 7.66 7.00 1.45
C ILE A 71 6.64 8.05 1.00
N THR A 72 5.35 7.78 1.21
CA THR A 72 4.27 8.70 0.85
C THR A 72 4.32 9.94 1.75
N ALA A 73 4.49 11.10 1.10
CA ALA A 73 4.61 12.40 1.77
C ALA A 73 5.63 12.39 2.93
N ASN A 74 6.73 11.63 2.78
CA ASN A 74 7.81 11.51 3.76
C ASN A 74 7.33 11.16 5.19
N GLY A 75 6.31 10.29 5.29
CA GLY A 75 5.79 9.77 6.55
C GLY A 75 4.62 10.58 7.11
N HIS A 76 4.22 11.68 6.47
CA HIS A 76 3.09 12.49 6.93
C HIS A 76 1.81 11.66 7.10
N ALA A 77 1.51 10.73 6.18
CA ALA A 77 0.35 9.86 6.27
C ALA A 77 0.32 9.03 7.58
N GLN A 78 1.49 8.54 8.02
CA GLN A 78 1.62 7.83 9.29
C GLN A 78 1.41 8.76 10.49
N GLU A 79 1.83 10.02 10.42
CA GLU A 79 1.60 11.01 11.48
C GLU A 79 0.12 11.40 11.60
N VAL A 80 -0.56 11.58 10.46
CA VAL A 80 -2.02 11.83 10.44
C VAL A 80 -2.75 10.65 11.07
N LEU A 81 -2.44 9.43 10.60
CA LEU A 81 -3.03 8.22 11.15
C LEU A 81 -2.73 8.06 12.64
N GLY A 82 -1.50 8.34 13.07
CA GLY A 82 -1.10 8.27 14.48
C GLY A 82 -1.92 9.18 15.39
N ARG A 83 -2.20 10.42 14.97
CA ARG A 83 -3.12 11.32 15.70
C ARG A 83 -4.53 10.78 15.80
N ILE A 84 -5.01 10.07 14.78
CA ILE A 84 -6.33 9.44 14.80
C ILE A 84 -6.34 8.26 15.77
N LEU A 85 -5.30 7.41 15.73
CA LEU A 85 -5.16 6.23 16.57
C LEU A 85 -5.21 6.54 18.07
N GLU A 86 -4.70 7.71 18.51
CA GLU A 86 -4.82 8.18 19.91
C GLU A 86 -6.26 8.25 20.42
N THR A 87 -7.25 8.37 19.52
CA THR A 87 -8.68 8.46 19.83
C THR A 87 -9.47 7.20 19.48
N GLN A 88 -8.83 6.19 18.92
CA GLN A 88 -9.47 4.93 18.52
C GLN A 88 -9.12 3.81 19.48
N GLN A 89 -9.95 2.78 19.56
CA GLN A 89 -9.53 1.52 20.17
C GLN A 89 -8.51 0.87 19.24
N ARG A 90 -7.23 0.82 19.64
CA ARG A 90 -6.14 0.38 18.76
C ARG A 90 -6.37 -1.01 18.17
N GLU A 91 -6.97 -1.93 18.93
CA GLU A 91 -7.27 -3.31 18.52
C GLU A 91 -8.43 -3.41 17.53
N SER A 92 -9.23 -2.35 17.39
CA SER A 92 -10.34 -2.32 16.42
C SER A 92 -9.86 -2.20 14.97
N LEU A 93 -8.59 -1.80 14.77
CA LEU A 93 -7.97 -1.58 13.48
C LEU A 93 -6.78 -2.53 13.28
N ILE A 94 -6.61 -2.96 12.03
CA ILE A 94 -5.48 -3.71 11.52
C ILE A 94 -4.64 -2.75 10.70
N ILE A 95 -3.48 -2.34 11.24
CA ILE A 95 -2.59 -1.38 10.59
C ILE A 95 -1.46 -2.15 9.89
N THR A 96 -1.36 -1.94 8.57
CA THR A 96 -0.22 -2.39 7.77
C THR A 96 0.69 -1.22 7.41
N THR A 97 2.00 -1.45 7.51
CA THR A 97 3.00 -0.52 6.98
C THR A 97 4.15 -1.26 6.32
N LYS A 98 4.95 -0.53 5.54
CA LYS A 98 5.99 -1.08 4.69
C LYS A 98 7.37 -0.54 5.03
N SER A 99 8.41 -1.29 4.65
CA SER A 99 9.82 -0.97 4.85
C SER A 99 10.68 -1.38 3.66
N GLY A 100 11.95 -0.97 3.65
CA GLY A 100 12.91 -1.33 2.61
C GLY A 100 13.46 -0.10 1.89
N PRO A 101 12.62 0.74 1.25
CA PRO A 101 13.07 2.00 0.69
C PRO A 101 13.70 2.86 1.78
N ARG A 102 14.78 3.57 1.46
CA ARG A 102 15.41 4.57 2.33
C ARG A 102 16.04 5.67 1.49
N LEU A 103 16.20 6.85 2.09
CA LEU A 103 16.99 7.92 1.49
C LEU A 103 18.49 7.69 1.79
N THR A 104 19.31 7.84 0.77
CA THR A 104 20.76 7.99 0.93
C THR A 104 21.09 9.36 1.53
N PHE A 105 22.33 9.56 1.94
CA PHE A 105 22.79 10.87 2.44
C PHE A 105 22.55 12.02 1.45
N HIS A 106 22.58 11.74 0.14
CA HIS A 106 22.32 12.72 -0.92
C HIS A 106 20.83 12.85 -1.29
N GLY A 107 19.95 12.22 -0.51
CA GLY A 107 18.51 12.23 -0.76
C GLY A 107 18.05 11.23 -1.80
N ALA A 108 18.92 10.54 -2.55
CA ALA A 108 18.46 9.53 -3.52
C ALA A 108 17.76 8.35 -2.83
N LEU A 109 16.64 7.88 -3.40
CA LEU A 109 15.92 6.71 -2.93
C LEU A 109 16.69 5.43 -3.32
N THR A 110 16.88 4.52 -2.36
CA THR A 110 17.44 3.18 -2.57
C THR A 110 16.64 2.15 -1.79
N LEU A 111 16.76 0.87 -2.16
CA LEU A 111 16.19 -0.25 -1.40
C LEU A 111 17.26 -0.84 -0.46
N ASP A 112 16.86 -1.19 0.76
CA ASP A 112 17.73 -1.73 1.81
C ASP A 112 16.89 -2.60 2.77
N ASN A 113 16.87 -3.92 2.57
CA ASN A 113 16.21 -4.85 3.49
C ASN A 113 17.18 -5.45 4.50
N SER A 114 18.29 -4.75 4.82
CA SER A 114 19.22 -5.16 5.86
C SER A 114 18.55 -5.14 7.23
N ARG A 115 18.99 -6.07 8.10
CA ARG A 115 18.51 -6.20 9.48
C ARG A 115 18.43 -4.86 10.22
N ALA A 116 19.49 -4.04 10.10
CA ALA A 116 19.56 -2.75 10.79
C ALA A 116 18.54 -1.74 10.25
N ASN A 117 18.40 -1.64 8.92
CA ASN A 117 17.44 -0.71 8.32
C ASN A 117 15.99 -1.09 8.66
N LEU A 118 15.65 -2.38 8.64
CA LEU A 118 14.31 -2.86 9.00
C LEU A 118 13.94 -2.48 10.45
N ILE A 119 14.84 -2.70 11.40
CA ILE A 119 14.61 -2.36 12.81
C ILE A 119 14.42 -0.84 12.97
N ASN A 120 15.29 -0.03 12.34
CA ASN A 120 15.19 1.42 12.40
C ASN A 120 13.87 1.93 11.80
N GLN A 121 13.47 1.47 10.61
CA GLN A 121 12.21 1.90 10.00
C GLN A 121 10.98 1.43 10.76
N CYS A 122 11.06 0.29 11.46
CA CYS A 122 10.01 -0.15 12.35
C CYS A 122 9.85 0.83 13.52
N HIS A 123 10.95 1.22 14.20
CA HIS A 123 10.92 2.24 15.25
C HIS A 123 10.36 3.57 14.75
N ASP A 124 10.84 4.04 13.60
CA ASP A 124 10.38 5.30 13.01
C ASP A 124 8.88 5.27 12.68
N SER A 125 8.39 4.14 12.16
CA SER A 125 6.96 3.95 11.89
C SER A 125 6.13 3.94 13.16
N LEU A 126 6.56 3.21 14.20
CA LEU A 126 5.89 3.18 15.50
C LEU A 126 5.81 4.56 16.14
N PHE A 127 6.90 5.34 16.03
CA PHE A 127 6.96 6.72 16.50
C PHE A 127 5.92 7.60 15.78
N ARG A 128 5.90 7.59 14.44
CA ARG A 128 4.93 8.39 13.66
C ARG A 128 3.48 7.94 13.88
N LEU A 129 3.24 6.64 13.95
CA LEU A 129 1.93 6.04 14.21
C LEU A 129 1.48 6.17 15.67
N LYS A 130 2.35 6.62 16.58
CA LYS A 130 2.07 6.76 18.01
C LYS A 130 1.47 5.49 18.63
N THR A 131 2.05 4.34 18.30
CA THR A 131 1.57 3.03 18.77
C THR A 131 2.75 2.14 19.12
N GLU A 132 2.51 1.15 19.98
CA GLU A 132 3.56 0.22 20.45
C GLU A 132 3.75 -0.98 19.51
N TYR A 133 2.80 -1.22 18.59
CA TYR A 133 2.87 -2.34 17.67
C TYR A 133 2.24 -2.04 16.29
N ILE A 134 2.77 -2.72 15.28
CA ILE A 134 2.22 -2.82 13.93
C ILE A 134 1.55 -4.19 13.79
N ASP A 135 0.36 -4.25 13.16
CA ASP A 135 -0.30 -5.54 12.96
C ASP A 135 0.42 -6.34 11.87
N LEU A 136 0.59 -5.75 10.69
CA LEU A 136 1.26 -6.38 9.56
C LEU A 136 2.41 -5.49 9.05
N TYR A 137 3.64 -5.99 9.15
CA TYR A 137 4.83 -5.29 8.67
C TYR A 137 5.33 -5.90 7.37
N GLN A 138 5.35 -5.13 6.28
CA GLN A 138 5.63 -5.64 4.95
C GLN A 138 7.00 -5.14 4.43
N LEU A 139 7.70 -6.00 3.69
CA LEU A 139 8.83 -5.57 2.84
C LEU A 139 8.25 -4.98 1.55
N HIS A 140 8.57 -3.73 1.23
CA HIS A 140 7.91 -2.99 0.15
C HIS A 140 8.37 -3.42 -1.25
N TRP A 141 9.66 -3.71 -1.41
CA TRP A 141 10.27 -4.22 -2.64
C TRP A 141 11.48 -5.10 -2.32
N PRO A 142 11.80 -6.08 -3.18
CA PRO A 142 12.99 -6.89 -3.01
C PRO A 142 14.26 -6.07 -3.28
N ASP A 143 15.35 -6.45 -2.62
CA ASP A 143 16.70 -5.95 -2.86
C ASP A 143 17.69 -7.13 -2.88
N ASP A 144 18.99 -6.83 -2.94
CA ASP A 144 20.05 -7.84 -2.96
C ASP A 144 20.46 -8.34 -1.55
N THR A 145 19.74 -7.93 -0.49
CA THR A 145 20.03 -8.40 0.85
C THR A 145 19.75 -9.90 0.96
N SER A 146 20.65 -10.63 1.64
CA SER A 146 20.46 -12.06 1.89
C SER A 146 19.14 -12.32 2.63
N PRO A 147 18.29 -13.27 2.17
CA PRO A 147 17.03 -13.62 2.84
C PRO A 147 17.18 -13.98 4.31
N ILE A 148 18.30 -14.60 4.70
CA ILE A 148 18.62 -14.93 6.09
C ILE A 148 18.79 -13.66 6.94
N GLN A 149 19.46 -12.63 6.42
CA GLN A 149 19.66 -11.38 7.15
C GLN A 149 18.35 -10.60 7.30
N THR A 150 17.58 -10.51 6.23
CA THR A 150 16.24 -9.91 6.23
C THR A 150 15.34 -10.62 7.24
N ALA A 151 15.27 -11.95 7.20
CA ALA A 151 14.49 -12.75 8.15
C ALA A 151 14.92 -12.52 9.61
N ARG A 152 16.22 -12.40 9.90
CA ARG A 152 16.70 -12.08 11.25
C ARG A 152 16.20 -10.73 11.76
N GLY A 153 16.17 -9.70 10.90
CA GLY A 153 15.60 -8.40 11.29
C GLY A 153 14.12 -8.48 11.61
N LEU A 154 13.34 -9.18 10.79
CA LEU A 154 11.93 -9.40 11.06
C LEU A 154 11.69 -10.22 12.34
N GLN A 155 12.52 -11.23 12.59
CA GLN A 155 12.47 -12.02 13.84
C GLN A 155 12.79 -11.18 15.08
N ASP A 156 13.72 -10.23 15.01
CA ASP A 156 13.98 -9.32 16.13
C ASP A 156 12.79 -8.40 16.40
N ILE A 157 12.21 -7.82 15.34
CA ILE A 157 11.01 -6.98 15.42
C ILE A 157 9.86 -7.79 16.04
N GLN A 158 9.68 -9.04 15.62
CA GLN A 158 8.67 -9.94 16.20
C GLN A 158 8.94 -10.22 17.69
N SER A 159 10.19 -10.53 18.03
CA SER A 159 10.61 -10.85 19.40
C SER A 159 10.46 -9.66 20.35
N ALA A 160 10.62 -8.44 19.82
CA ALA A 160 10.38 -7.19 20.53
C ALA A 160 8.88 -6.84 20.66
N GLY A 161 7.97 -7.61 20.05
CA GLY A 161 6.53 -7.35 20.06
C GLY A 161 6.11 -6.17 19.18
N GLN A 162 7.01 -5.65 18.35
CA GLN A 162 6.82 -4.44 17.56
C GLN A 162 6.01 -4.67 16.28
N ALA A 163 6.00 -5.90 15.76
CA ALA A 163 5.09 -6.32 14.70
C ALA A 163 4.55 -7.74 14.94
N LYS A 164 3.27 -7.97 14.64
CA LYS A 164 2.62 -9.28 14.86
C LYS A 164 2.83 -10.24 13.69
N TRP A 165 2.62 -9.74 12.47
CA TRP A 165 2.68 -10.50 11.22
C TRP A 165 3.57 -9.81 10.19
N PHE A 166 4.02 -10.59 9.22
CA PHE A 166 4.93 -10.16 8.17
C PHE A 166 4.38 -10.49 6.79
N GLY A 167 4.66 -9.60 5.84
CA GLY A 167 4.30 -9.79 4.45
C GLY A 167 5.34 -9.23 3.51
N VAL A 168 5.08 -9.38 2.23
CA VAL A 168 5.91 -8.80 1.17
C VAL A 168 5.03 -8.11 0.14
N CYS A 169 5.53 -7.05 -0.47
CA CYS A 169 4.90 -6.33 -1.56
C CYS A 169 5.83 -6.35 -2.77
N ASN A 170 5.31 -6.60 -3.97
CA ASN A 170 6.08 -6.61 -5.23
C ASN A 170 7.18 -7.68 -5.34
N TYR A 171 7.02 -8.83 -4.65
CA TYR A 171 7.92 -9.98 -4.76
C TYR A 171 7.36 -11.00 -5.76
N ASN A 172 8.26 -11.72 -6.46
CA ASN A 172 7.91 -12.90 -7.22
C ASN A 172 7.97 -14.18 -6.36
N LEU A 173 7.43 -15.29 -6.86
CA LEU A 173 7.39 -16.56 -6.12
C LEU A 173 8.78 -17.05 -5.65
N PRO A 174 9.82 -17.12 -6.50
CA PRO A 174 11.15 -17.53 -6.04
C PRO A 174 11.68 -16.70 -4.87
N GLN A 175 11.46 -15.38 -4.88
CA GLN A 175 11.86 -14.49 -3.79
C GLN A 175 11.03 -14.75 -2.51
N ILE A 176 9.72 -14.96 -2.66
CA ILE A 176 8.81 -15.31 -1.55
C ILE A 176 9.26 -16.62 -0.89
N GLU A 177 9.53 -17.65 -1.68
CA GLU A 177 9.95 -18.97 -1.18
C GLU A 177 11.32 -18.92 -0.49
N ALA A 178 12.27 -18.17 -1.07
CA ALA A 178 13.60 -17.99 -0.48
C ALA A 178 13.54 -17.33 0.91
N LEU A 179 12.68 -16.33 1.09
CA LEU A 179 12.47 -15.68 2.40
C LEU A 179 11.59 -16.54 3.33
N GLY A 180 10.56 -17.18 2.78
CA GLY A 180 9.61 -18.05 3.47
C GLY A 180 10.26 -19.25 4.18
N GLY A 181 11.42 -19.70 3.68
CA GLY A 181 12.23 -20.73 4.34
C GLY A 181 12.86 -20.29 5.68
N HIS A 182 12.84 -19.00 6.00
CA HIS A 182 13.46 -18.44 7.20
C HIS A 182 12.46 -17.73 8.14
N ILE A 183 11.36 -17.21 7.59
CA ILE A 183 10.30 -16.55 8.37
C ILE A 183 8.94 -16.80 7.73
N LYS A 184 7.91 -17.00 8.54
CA LYS A 184 6.54 -17.18 8.04
C LYS A 184 6.00 -15.85 7.51
N LEU A 185 5.69 -15.82 6.23
CA LEU A 185 4.98 -14.71 5.57
C LEU A 185 3.47 -14.98 5.59
N GLN A 186 2.69 -14.05 6.12
CA GLN A 186 1.23 -14.17 6.23
C GLN A 186 0.49 -13.51 5.07
N THR A 187 1.11 -12.53 4.40
CA THR A 187 0.49 -11.85 3.25
C THR A 187 1.47 -11.61 2.10
N VAL A 188 0.91 -11.54 0.91
CA VAL A 188 1.54 -11.02 -0.30
C VAL A 188 0.68 -9.87 -0.83
N GLN A 189 1.29 -8.73 -1.09
CA GLN A 189 0.67 -7.59 -1.76
C GLN A 189 1.25 -7.47 -3.18
N ALA A 190 0.39 -7.43 -4.20
CA ALA A 190 0.84 -7.30 -5.57
C ALA A 190 -0.24 -6.65 -6.46
N PRO A 191 0.15 -6.01 -7.58
CA PRO A 191 -0.80 -5.43 -8.51
C PRO A 191 -1.75 -6.49 -9.07
N LEU A 192 -3.05 -6.22 -8.95
CA LEU A 192 -4.09 -7.03 -9.58
C LEU A 192 -5.28 -6.16 -9.95
N ASN A 193 -5.49 -6.00 -11.24
CA ASN A 193 -6.65 -5.32 -11.80
C ASN A 193 -7.07 -5.95 -13.13
N LEU A 194 -8.07 -5.38 -13.79
CA LEU A 194 -8.63 -5.95 -15.03
C LEU A 194 -7.63 -6.01 -16.19
N LEU A 195 -6.65 -5.09 -16.20
CA LEU A 195 -5.63 -4.98 -17.23
C LEU A 195 -4.33 -5.70 -16.83
N ASN A 196 -3.95 -5.63 -15.55
CA ASN A 196 -2.81 -6.35 -14.99
C ASN A 196 -3.27 -7.58 -14.20
N ARG A 197 -3.26 -8.73 -14.86
CA ARG A 197 -3.72 -10.02 -14.32
C ARG A 197 -2.60 -11.01 -14.02
N LYS A 198 -1.33 -10.56 -14.03
CA LYS A 198 -0.15 -11.43 -13.89
C LYS A 198 -0.22 -12.31 -12.63
N ALA A 199 -0.63 -11.72 -11.51
CA ALA A 199 -0.76 -12.43 -10.24
C ALA A 199 -1.75 -13.62 -10.26
N LEU A 200 -2.69 -13.68 -11.22
CA LEU A 200 -3.61 -14.81 -11.33
C LEU A 200 -2.93 -16.09 -11.81
N ALA A 201 -1.78 -15.98 -12.49
CA ALA A 201 -1.10 -17.13 -13.07
C ALA A 201 -0.42 -17.99 -12.00
N ASP A 202 0.17 -17.36 -10.98
CA ASP A 202 1.08 -18.02 -10.05
C ASP A 202 0.90 -17.56 -8.58
N LEU A 203 0.99 -16.26 -8.29
CA LEU A 203 0.95 -15.70 -6.94
C LEU A 203 -0.37 -15.98 -6.22
N LEU A 204 -1.51 -15.72 -6.85
CA LEU A 204 -2.82 -15.90 -6.22
C LEU A 204 -3.12 -17.40 -5.97
N PRO A 205 -2.94 -18.32 -6.94
CA PRO A 205 -3.03 -19.76 -6.68
C PRO A 205 -2.13 -20.22 -5.53
N TRP A 206 -0.88 -19.75 -5.48
CA TRP A 206 0.06 -20.07 -4.41
C TRP A 206 -0.45 -19.57 -3.05
N CYS A 207 -0.96 -18.33 -2.98
CA CYS A 207 -1.51 -17.77 -1.75
C CYS A 207 -2.70 -18.59 -1.23
N ILE A 208 -3.63 -18.97 -2.13
CA ILE A 208 -4.80 -19.79 -1.80
C ILE A 208 -4.36 -21.15 -1.24
N ALA A 209 -3.41 -21.83 -1.90
CA ALA A 209 -2.92 -23.14 -1.48
C ALA A 209 -2.18 -23.09 -0.13
N GLY A 210 -1.44 -22.01 0.14
CA GLY A 210 -0.67 -21.82 1.37
C GLY A 210 -1.42 -21.18 2.54
N GLY A 211 -2.69 -20.80 2.35
CA GLY A 211 -3.44 -20.04 3.36
C GLY A 211 -2.87 -18.64 3.63
N VAL A 212 -2.17 -18.06 2.65
CA VAL A 212 -1.55 -16.73 2.70
C VAL A 212 -2.55 -15.69 2.17
N GLY A 213 -2.61 -14.53 2.82
CA GLY A 213 -3.47 -13.42 2.40
C GLY A 213 -2.95 -12.74 1.14
N PHE A 214 -3.82 -12.49 0.17
CA PHE A 214 -3.47 -11.69 -1.01
C PHE A 214 -4.12 -10.31 -0.92
N LEU A 215 -3.29 -9.26 -0.90
CA LEU A 215 -3.72 -7.87 -0.92
C LEU A 215 -3.52 -7.33 -2.35
N ALA A 216 -4.61 -7.10 -3.08
CA ALA A 216 -4.55 -6.53 -4.42
C ALA A 216 -4.19 -5.04 -4.33
N SER A 217 -3.04 -4.65 -4.88
CA SER A 217 -2.70 -3.24 -5.10
C SER A 217 -3.19 -2.77 -6.47
N ASP A 218 -3.34 -1.46 -6.61
CA ASP A 218 -3.77 -0.78 -7.85
C ASP A 218 -5.01 -1.37 -8.54
N PRO A 219 -6.09 -1.70 -7.80
CA PRO A 219 -7.29 -2.33 -8.40
C PRO A 219 -7.96 -1.43 -9.45
N LEU A 220 -7.77 -0.12 -9.35
CA LEU A 220 -8.33 0.89 -10.26
C LEU A 220 -7.29 1.50 -11.21
N LEU A 221 -6.04 0.99 -11.21
CA LEU A 221 -4.93 1.43 -12.06
C LEU A 221 -4.79 2.96 -12.13
N SER A 222 -4.42 3.59 -11.01
CA SER A 222 -4.29 5.06 -10.90
C SER A 222 -5.53 5.85 -11.36
N GLY A 223 -6.69 5.23 -11.21
CA GLY A 223 -7.99 5.78 -11.59
C GLY A 223 -8.39 5.53 -13.05
N LEU A 224 -7.57 4.84 -13.85
CA LEU A 224 -7.90 4.56 -15.26
C LEU A 224 -9.19 3.75 -15.39
N LEU A 225 -9.43 2.84 -14.45
CA LEU A 225 -10.58 1.95 -14.42
C LEU A 225 -11.80 2.54 -13.69
N THR A 226 -11.83 3.86 -13.43
CA THR A 226 -13.02 4.51 -12.84
C THR A 226 -13.98 5.07 -13.89
N GLY A 227 -13.59 5.06 -15.17
CA GLY A 227 -14.36 5.67 -16.25
C GLY A 227 -14.41 7.21 -16.22
N ARG A 228 -13.51 7.84 -15.45
CA ARG A 228 -13.39 9.32 -15.42
C ARG A 228 -12.69 9.92 -16.62
N PHE A 229 -11.95 9.10 -17.37
CA PHE A 229 -11.12 9.54 -18.47
C PHE A 229 -11.90 9.48 -19.79
N THR A 230 -11.60 10.41 -20.69
CA THR A 230 -12.25 10.54 -22.00
C THR A 230 -11.45 9.88 -23.13
N GLY A 231 -10.17 9.56 -22.89
CA GLY A 231 -9.28 8.92 -23.86
C GLY A 231 -8.48 9.90 -24.72
N THR A 232 -8.73 11.21 -24.55
CA THR A 232 -8.03 12.29 -25.25
C THR A 232 -7.03 13.03 -24.37
N GLU A 233 -6.96 12.69 -23.08
CA GLU A 233 -5.99 13.27 -22.17
C GLU A 233 -4.56 12.96 -22.62
N GLU A 234 -3.71 13.98 -22.56
CA GLU A 234 -2.28 13.85 -22.81
C GLU A 234 -1.53 13.91 -21.49
N PHE A 235 -0.51 13.07 -21.40
CA PHE A 235 0.27 12.87 -20.21
C PHE A 235 1.73 13.16 -20.54
N THR A 236 2.32 14.11 -19.83
CA THR A 236 3.68 14.62 -20.10
C THR A 236 4.75 13.89 -19.31
N ASP A 237 4.42 12.79 -18.65
CA ASP A 237 5.29 12.13 -17.67
C ASP A 237 5.68 10.75 -18.19
N ASP A 238 6.97 10.56 -18.47
CA ASP A 238 7.53 9.35 -19.11
C ASP A 238 7.51 8.12 -18.19
N ASP A 239 7.28 8.30 -16.89
CA ASP A 239 7.25 7.24 -15.87
C ASP A 239 5.86 6.60 -15.67
N ARG A 240 4.88 6.92 -16.52
CA ARG A 240 3.55 6.31 -16.40
C ARG A 240 3.53 4.90 -16.96
N ASP A 241 2.63 4.09 -16.38
CA ASP A 241 2.30 2.77 -16.88
C ASP A 241 1.95 2.83 -18.39
N GLU A 242 2.31 1.79 -19.15
CA GLU A 242 2.07 1.69 -20.59
C GLU A 242 0.59 1.93 -20.96
N TYR A 243 -0.34 1.67 -20.05
CA TYR A 243 -1.76 1.94 -20.23
C TYR A 243 -2.12 3.44 -20.27
N PHE A 244 -1.20 4.35 -19.93
CA PHE A 244 -1.36 5.80 -20.11
C PHE A 244 -0.74 6.30 -21.42
N THR A 245 -0.27 5.39 -22.30
CA THR A 245 0.26 5.73 -23.62
C THR A 245 -0.67 5.27 -24.73
N GLN A 246 -0.73 6.02 -25.83
CA GLN A 246 -1.52 5.59 -27.00
C GLN A 246 -0.78 4.45 -27.74
N PRO A 247 -1.51 3.44 -28.26
CA PRO A 247 -2.97 3.32 -28.32
C PRO A 247 -3.60 2.59 -27.12
N HIS A 248 -2.81 2.20 -26.11
CA HIS A 248 -3.31 1.43 -24.97
C HIS A 248 -4.29 2.22 -24.11
N PHE A 249 -4.04 3.53 -23.92
CA PHE A 249 -4.91 4.42 -23.16
C PHE A 249 -6.34 4.46 -23.71
N ALA A 250 -6.51 4.70 -25.01
CA ALA A 250 -7.84 4.73 -25.62
C ALA A 250 -8.59 3.38 -25.45
N LYS A 251 -7.87 2.25 -25.55
CA LYS A 251 -8.46 0.91 -25.34
C LYS A 251 -8.87 0.69 -23.88
N ALA A 252 -8.05 1.13 -22.94
CA ALA A 252 -8.35 1.02 -21.51
C ALA A 252 -9.55 1.88 -21.10
N VAL A 253 -9.67 3.09 -21.67
CA VAL A 253 -10.85 3.96 -21.47
C VAL A 253 -12.11 3.32 -22.05
N ALA A 254 -12.04 2.76 -23.27
CA ALA A 254 -13.18 2.05 -23.85
C ALA A 254 -13.65 0.90 -22.94
N LEU A 255 -12.72 0.09 -22.43
CA LEU A 255 -13.03 -0.96 -21.46
C LEU A 255 -13.68 -0.41 -20.19
N ALA A 256 -13.16 0.69 -19.62
CA ALA A 256 -13.74 1.29 -18.41
C ALA A 256 -15.17 1.79 -18.65
N ASN A 257 -15.46 2.35 -19.82
CA ASN A 257 -16.79 2.80 -20.19
C ASN A 257 -17.76 1.63 -20.36
N ASP A 258 -17.36 0.55 -21.05
CA ASP A 258 -18.16 -0.67 -21.19
C ASP A 258 -18.52 -1.26 -19.81
N LEU A 259 -17.60 -1.18 -18.84
CA LEU A 259 -17.84 -1.63 -17.46
C LEU A 259 -18.79 -0.72 -16.69
N ASN A 260 -18.77 0.59 -16.93
CA ASN A 260 -19.72 1.52 -16.33
C ASN A 260 -21.14 1.25 -16.80
N GLU A 261 -21.35 0.96 -18.09
CA GLU A 261 -22.67 0.58 -18.61
C GLU A 261 -23.23 -0.67 -17.89
N LEU A 262 -22.37 -1.66 -17.61
CA LEU A 262 -22.73 -2.83 -16.83
C LEU A 262 -22.99 -2.49 -15.34
N GLY A 263 -22.21 -1.57 -14.77
CA GLY A 263 -22.36 -1.09 -13.39
C GLY A 263 -23.67 -0.34 -13.15
N ASP A 264 -24.06 0.53 -14.09
CA ASP A 264 -25.32 1.28 -14.04
C ASP A 264 -26.52 0.33 -14.14
N ALA A 265 -26.44 -0.68 -15.00
CA ALA A 265 -27.47 -1.71 -15.11
C ALA A 265 -27.65 -2.54 -13.83
N THR A 266 -26.66 -2.51 -12.92
CA THR A 266 -26.66 -3.29 -11.68
C THR A 266 -26.70 -2.43 -10.41
N THR A 267 -26.81 -1.10 -10.52
CA THR A 267 -26.80 -0.14 -9.39
C THR A 267 -25.53 -0.22 -8.54
N LEU A 268 -24.40 -0.60 -9.15
CA LEU A 268 -23.09 -0.73 -8.49
C LEU A 268 -22.19 0.49 -8.70
N ALA A 269 -22.57 1.42 -9.59
CA ALA A 269 -21.84 2.66 -9.79
C ALA A 269 -21.98 3.60 -8.58
N VAL A 270 -20.86 4.13 -8.11
CA VAL A 270 -20.85 5.26 -7.16
C VAL A 270 -20.82 6.51 -8.03
N GLY A 271 -22.00 7.08 -8.27
CA GLY A 271 -22.16 8.34 -9.01
C GLY A 271 -21.54 9.55 -8.32
#